data_AF-W4Q9H6-F1
#
_entry.id   AF-W4Q9H6-F1
#
_cell.length_a   1.000
_cell.length_b   1.000
_cell.length_c   1.000
_cell.angle_alpha   90.00
_cell.angle_beta   90.00
_cell.angle_gamma   90.00
#
_symmetry.space_group_name_H-M   'P 1'
#
loop_
_entity.id
_entity.type
_entity.pdbx_description
1 polymer ?
#
loop_
_entity_poly.entity_id
_entity_poly.type
_entity_poly.pdbx_seq_one_letter_code
_entity_poly.pdbx_strand_id
1 'polypeptide(L)'
;MKKLIIDEGLLLTDMELTFNGQLLHLRRVLVDTGSGSTVVSTDLAESIGIVAEENDMIYRIIGVGGSEFVYSKTVDSVRIGDMQTESFALEIEQ
;
A
#
# COMPACT_ATOMS: atom_id res chain seq x y z
N MET A 1 13.91 -3.17 -10.03
CA MET A 1 12.66 -3.53 -9.32
C MET A 1 12.55 -5.04 -9.36
N LYS A 2 12.53 -5.69 -8.20
CA LYS A 2 12.40 -7.14 -8.10
C LYS A 2 10.94 -7.53 -8.25
N LYS A 3 10.60 -8.37 -9.24
CA LYS A 3 9.19 -8.71 -9.56
C LYS A 3 8.56 -9.60 -8.49
N LEU A 4 9.22 -10.69 -8.11
CA LEU A 4 8.83 -11.58 -7.02
C LEU A 4 10.09 -12.25 -6.46
N ILE A 5 10.20 -12.34 -5.14
CA ILE A 5 11.30 -12.99 -4.41
C ILE A 5 10.71 -13.78 -3.25
N ILE A 6 11.26 -14.97 -3.00
CA ILE A 6 11.03 -15.67 -1.74
C ILE A 6 12.22 -15.38 -0.83
N ASP A 7 11.95 -14.86 0.35
CA ASP A 7 12.96 -14.56 1.37
C ASP A 7 12.42 -14.91 2.75
N GLU A 8 13.15 -15.75 3.49
CA GLU A 8 12.75 -16.26 4.81
C GLU A 8 11.31 -16.82 4.87
N GLY A 9 10.85 -17.42 3.77
CA GLY A 9 9.50 -17.99 3.65
C GLY A 9 8.41 -17.01 3.25
N LEU A 10 8.73 -15.74 3.03
CA LEU A 10 7.79 -14.71 2.57
C LEU A 10 7.90 -14.48 1.06
N LEU A 11 6.76 -14.32 0.38
CA LEU A 11 6.71 -13.86 -1.01
C LEU A 11 6.70 -12.33 -1.03
N LEU A 12 7.78 -11.74 -1.55
CA LEU A 12 8.04 -10.30 -1.52
C LEU A 12 8.19 -9.73 -2.92
N THR A 13 7.92 -8.43 -3.06
CA THR A 13 8.16 -7.66 -4.28
C THR A 13 8.69 -6.25 -3.97
N ASP A 14 9.21 -5.57 -4.97
CA ASP A 14 9.38 -4.11 -4.93
C ASP A 14 8.19 -3.47 -5.64
N MET A 15 7.64 -2.42 -5.04
CA MET A 15 6.49 -1.68 -5.56
C MET A 15 6.81 -0.20 -5.66
N GLU A 16 6.32 0.42 -6.71
CA GLU A 16 6.31 1.86 -6.86
C GLU A 16 4.89 2.39 -6.74
N LEU A 17 4.74 3.51 -6.06
CA LEU A 17 3.47 4.16 -5.80
C LEU A 17 3.64 5.65 -6.13
N THR A 18 2.73 6.18 -6.95
CA THR A 18 2.74 7.60 -7.32
C THR A 18 1.49 8.28 -6.78
N PHE A 19 1.64 9.39 -6.06
CA PHE A 19 0.53 10.21 -5.57
C PHE A 19 0.82 11.69 -5.80
N ASN A 20 -0.09 12.40 -6.47
CA ASN A 20 0.11 13.79 -6.88
C ASN A 20 1.46 14.01 -7.60
N GLY A 21 1.87 13.04 -8.42
CA GLY A 21 3.15 13.04 -9.12
C GLY A 21 4.41 12.80 -8.26
N GLN A 22 4.26 12.60 -6.94
CA GLN A 22 5.36 12.17 -6.06
C GLN A 22 5.49 10.65 -6.07
N LEU A 23 6.72 10.15 -6.22
CA LEU A 23 7.02 8.72 -6.33
C LEU A 23 7.59 8.16 -5.02
N LEU A 24 6.97 7.12 -4.50
CA LEU A 24 7.45 6.32 -3.38
C LEU A 24 7.93 4.94 -3.87
N HIS A 25 9.17 4.59 -3.53
CA HIS A 25 9.71 3.26 -3.77
C HIS A 25 9.62 2.41 -2.51
N LEU A 26 8.69 1.44 -2.51
CA LEU A 26 8.50 0.47 -1.44
C LEU A 26 9.30 -0.80 -1.75
N ARG A 27 10.17 -1.20 -0.82
CA ARG A 27 10.97 -2.43 -0.93
C ARG A 27 10.41 -3.48 0.01
N ARG A 28 10.52 -4.74 -0.38
CA ARG A 28 10.07 -5.89 0.43
C ARG A 28 8.59 -5.81 0.80
N VAL A 29 7.75 -5.44 -0.15
CA VAL A 29 6.29 -5.47 0.00
C VAL A 29 5.82 -6.93 0.00
N LEU A 30 5.03 -7.33 0.99
CA LEU A 30 4.46 -8.66 1.08
C LEU A 30 3.38 -8.84 0.00
N VAL A 31 3.47 -9.94 -0.75
CA VAL A 31 2.39 -10.35 -1.66
C VAL A 31 1.46 -11.27 -0.89
N ASP A 32 0.32 -10.73 -0.48
CA ASP A 32 -0.65 -11.42 0.37
C ASP A 32 -1.96 -11.70 -0.39
N THR A 33 -2.21 -12.96 -0.74
CA THR A 33 -3.47 -13.39 -1.35
C THR A 33 -4.61 -13.58 -0.33
N GLY A 34 -4.30 -13.52 0.97
CA GLY A 34 -5.26 -13.61 2.07
C GLY A 34 -5.82 -12.25 2.52
N SER A 35 -5.23 -11.14 2.08
CA SER A 35 -5.76 -9.79 2.31
C SER A 35 -6.79 -9.41 1.25
N GLY A 36 -7.84 -8.71 1.67
CA GLY A 36 -8.84 -8.13 0.75
C GLY A 36 -8.41 -6.82 0.11
N SER A 37 -7.30 -6.24 0.56
CA SER A 37 -6.88 -4.88 0.21
C SER A 37 -5.37 -4.67 0.34
N THR A 38 -4.85 -3.51 -0.05
CA THR A 38 -3.41 -3.20 0.00
C THR A 38 -3.15 -2.15 1.06
N VAL A 39 -2.43 -2.54 2.12
CA VAL A 39 -2.16 -1.70 3.29
C VAL A 39 -0.76 -1.10 3.21
N VAL A 40 -0.64 0.19 3.51
CA VAL A 40 0.62 0.92 3.60
C VAL A 40 0.68 1.66 4.95
N SER A 41 1.81 1.59 5.66
CA SER A 41 2.01 2.31 6.92
C SER A 41 1.92 3.83 6.74
N THR A 42 1.30 4.54 7.69
CA THR A 42 1.22 6.01 7.69
C THR A 42 2.59 6.67 7.47
N ASP A 43 3.64 6.27 8.19
CA ASP A 43 4.99 6.87 8.07
C ASP A 43 5.53 6.88 6.63
N LEU A 44 5.32 5.80 5.87
CA LEU A 44 5.75 5.70 4.48
C LEU A 44 4.85 6.52 3.55
N ALA A 45 3.54 6.53 3.80
CA ALA A 45 2.57 7.26 2.99
C ALA A 45 2.77 8.79 3.13
N GLU A 46 3.00 9.28 4.34
CA GLU A 46 3.25 10.70 4.63
C GLU A 46 4.48 11.24 3.91
N SER A 47 5.48 10.38 3.64
CA SER A 47 6.72 10.78 2.95
C SER A 47 6.52 11.32 1.54
N ILE A 48 5.38 11.03 0.92
CA ILE A 48 4.97 11.58 -0.38
C ILE A 48 3.69 12.43 -0.30
N GLY A 49 3.29 12.83 0.90
CA GLY A 49 2.16 13.72 1.14
C GLY A 49 0.79 13.05 1.19
N ILE A 50 0.73 11.72 1.34
CA ILE A 50 -0.53 11.04 1.68
C ILE A 50 -0.78 11.23 3.17
N VAL A 51 -1.81 12.02 3.49
CA VAL A 51 -2.28 12.27 4.85
C VAL A 51 -3.78 12.11 4.90
N ALA A 52 -4.32 11.86 6.10
CA ALA A 52 -5.76 11.84 6.31
C ALA A 52 -6.37 13.24 6.11
N GLU A 53 -7.48 13.30 5.39
CA GLU A 53 -8.27 14.51 5.11
C GLU A 53 -9.66 14.38 5.76
N GLU A 54 -10.33 15.52 6.00
CA GLU A 54 -11.63 15.55 6.72
C GLU A 54 -12.72 14.67 6.10
N ASN A 55 -12.64 14.41 4.79
CA ASN A 55 -13.64 13.65 4.04
C ASN A 55 -13.23 12.19 3.81
N ASP A 56 -12.08 11.74 4.31
CA ASP A 56 -11.68 10.35 4.17
C ASP A 56 -12.55 9.45 5.04
N MET A 57 -12.98 8.34 4.45
CA MET A 57 -13.70 7.31 5.19
C MET A 57 -12.70 6.54 6.07
N ILE A 58 -12.84 6.71 7.38
CA ILE A 58 -12.13 5.89 8.38
C ILE A 58 -12.98 4.66 8.70
N TYR A 59 -12.39 3.48 8.59
CA TYR A 59 -13.04 2.20 8.90
C TYR A 59 -12.04 1.21 9.48
N ARG A 60 -12.52 0.01 9.84
CA ARG A 60 -11.68 -1.05 10.40
C ARG A 60 -11.48 -2.18 9.40
N ILE A 61 -10.25 -2.64 9.27
CA ILE A 61 -9.90 -3.93 8.65
C ILE A 61 -9.72 -4.98 9.75
N ILE A 62 -9.96 -6.26 9.44
CA ILE A 62 -9.95 -7.36 10.41
C ILE A 62 -9.00 -8.46 9.91
N GLY A 63 -8.14 -8.94 10.79
CA GLY A 63 -7.24 -10.06 10.54
C GLY A 63 -7.11 -10.96 11.77
N VAL A 64 -6.18 -11.92 11.70
CA VAL A 64 -5.94 -12.88 12.80
C VAL A 64 -5.53 -12.17 14.09
N GLY A 65 -4.78 -11.07 13.98
CA GLY A 65 -4.32 -10.26 15.12
C GLY A 65 -5.37 -9.35 15.75
N GLY A 66 -6.58 -9.28 15.20
CA GLY A 66 -7.62 -8.35 15.64
C GLY A 66 -8.06 -7.43 14.50
N SER A 67 -8.07 -6.12 14.75
CA SER A 67 -8.53 -5.15 13.77
C SER A 67 -7.76 -3.84 13.88
N GLU A 68 -7.53 -3.19 12.75
CA GLU A 68 -6.85 -1.91 12.68
C GLU A 68 -7.73 -0.84 12.06
N PHE A 69 -7.56 0.41 12.50
CA PHE A 69 -8.20 1.56 11.86
C PHE A 69 -7.38 1.99 10.65
N VAL A 70 -8.06 2.17 9.53
CA VAL A 70 -7.47 2.64 8.28
C VAL A 70 -8.32 3.76 7.69
N TYR A 71 -7.70 4.57 6.83
CA TYR A 71 -8.41 5.41 5.88
C TYR A 71 -8.04 5.03 4.45
N SER A 72 -8.96 5.22 3.51
CA SER A 72 -8.72 4.87 2.10
C SER A 72 -8.27 6.08 1.30
N LYS A 73 -7.27 5.88 0.43
CA LYS A 73 -6.80 6.88 -0.54
C LYS A 73 -6.65 6.26 -1.91
N THR A 74 -7.05 6.99 -2.94
CA THR A 74 -6.78 6.62 -4.33
C THR A 74 -5.49 7.30 -4.77
N VAL A 75 -4.52 6.50 -5.21
CA VAL A 75 -3.23 6.96 -5.75
C VAL A 75 -3.24 6.98 -7.27
N ASP A 76 -2.37 7.81 -7.85
CA ASP A 76 -2.28 8.00 -9.31
C ASP A 76 -1.95 6.67 -9.99
N SER A 77 -0.97 5.94 -9.45
CA SER A 77 -0.56 4.64 -9.99
C SER A 77 0.18 3.77 -8.99
N VAL A 78 0.07 2.46 -9.19
CA VAL A 78 0.93 1.45 -8.56
C VAL A 78 1.62 0.65 -9.66
N ARG A 79 2.92 0.39 -9.50
CA ARG A 79 3.74 -0.35 -10.46
C ARG A 79 4.57 -1.45 -9.79
N ILE A 80 4.53 -2.66 -10.36
CA ILE A 80 5.30 -3.83 -9.91
C ILE A 80 5.90 -4.51 -11.15
N GLY A 81 7.23 -4.58 -11.22
CA GLY A 81 7.95 -4.89 -12.47
C GLY A 81 7.49 -4.01 -13.64
N ASP A 82 7.00 -4.65 -14.69
CA ASP A 82 6.49 -3.98 -15.90
C ASP A 82 4.97 -3.80 -15.89
N MET A 83 4.30 -4.22 -14.82
CA MET A 83 2.85 -4.11 -14.67
C MET A 83 2.53 -2.82 -13.91
N GLN A 84 1.55 -2.07 -14.41
CA GLN A 84 1.07 -0.84 -13.80
C GLN A 84 -0.45 -0.81 -13.83
N THR A 85 -1.02 -0.25 -12.77
CA THR A 85 -2.42 0.15 -12.71
C THR A 85 -2.49 1.60 -12.30
N GLU A 86 -3.50 2.30 -12.79
CA GLU A 86 -3.79 3.70 -12.46
C GLU A 86 -4.99 3.78 -11.52
N SER A 87 -5.14 4.90 -10.82
CA SER A 87 -6.30 5.18 -9.95
C SER A 87 -6.56 4.03 -8.97
N PHE A 88 -5.53 3.66 -8.21
CA PHE A 88 -5.55 2.49 -7.35
C PHE A 88 -5.90 2.85 -5.91
N ALA A 89 -6.85 2.15 -5.29
CA ALA A 89 -7.21 2.37 -3.90
C ALA A 89 -6.23 1.65 -2.96
N LEU A 90 -5.83 2.35 -1.90
CA LEU A 90 -4.97 1.87 -0.82
C LEU A 90 -5.60 2.16 0.52
N GLU A 91 -5.27 1.34 1.50
CA GLU A 91 -5.57 1.58 2.91
C GLU A 91 -4.31 2.04 3.63
N ILE A 92 -4.42 3.14 4.36
CA ILE A 92 -3.32 3.64 5.18
C ILE A 92 -3.60 3.27 6.64
N GLU A 93 -2.74 2.45 7.24
CA GLU A 93 -2.84 2.05 8.65
C GLU A 93 -2.32 3.15 9.58
N GLN A 94 -3.12 3.48 10.59
CA GLN A 94 -2.82 4.50 11.60
C GLN A 94 -1.92 3.96 12.72
#